data_AF-A0A1E3XF74-F1
#
_entry.id   AF-A0A1E3XF74-F1
#
_cell.length_a   1.000
_cell.length_b   1.000
_cell.length_c   1.000
_cell.angle_alpha   90.00
_cell.angle_beta   90.00
_cell.angle_gamma   90.00
#
_symmetry.space_group_name_H-M   'P 1'
#
loop_
_entity.id
_entity.type
_entity.pdbx_description
1 polymer ?
#
loop_
_entity_poly.entity_id
_entity_poly.type
_entity_poly.pdbx_seq_one_letter_code
_entity_poly.pdbx_strand_id
1 'polypeptide(L)' 'MLMRGFSKVDKEGRIPIPKNMSREVKLEPGQLVEIKVQGPLSKPFLIINSRKTAR' A
#
# COMPACT_ATOMS: atom_id res chain seq x y z
N MET A 1 11.92 14.71 -3.34
CA MET A 1 10.85 14.97 -2.34
C MET A 1 10.26 13.64 -1.91
N LEU A 2 10.15 13.33 -0.61
CA LEU A 2 9.55 12.07 -0.15
C LEU A 2 8.02 12.25 -0.13
N MET A 3 7.32 11.63 -1.07
CA MET A 3 5.86 11.66 -1.11
C MET A 3 5.28 10.50 -0.30
N ARG A 4 4.36 10.82 0.61
CA ARG A 4 3.65 9.85 1.45
C ARG A 4 2.16 9.96 1.18
N GLY A 5 1.47 8.83 1.15
CA GLY A 5 0.02 8.78 1.01
C GLY A 5 -0.57 7.70 1.90
N PHE A 6 -1.71 8.01 2.51
CA PHE A 6 -2.51 7.05 3.25
C PHE A 6 -3.64 6.57 2.37
N SER A 7 -3.97 5.30 2.45
CA SER A 7 -5.09 4.71 1.73
C SER A 7 -5.85 3.75 2.63
N LYS A 8 -7.16 3.68 2.43
CA LYS A 8 -8.04 2.74 3.13
C LYS A 8 -8.29 1.56 2.21
N VAL A 9 -8.20 0.35 2.76
CA VAL A 9 -8.55 -0.89 2.06
C VAL A 9 -10.01 -0.81 1.61
N ASP A 10 -10.27 -1.10 0.34
CA ASP A 10 -11.61 -1.11 -0.21
C ASP A 10 -12.40 -2.39 0.17
N LYS A 11 -13.64 -2.50 -0.31
CA LYS A 11 -14.52 -3.63 -0.01
C LYS A 11 -14.03 -4.96 -0.61
N GLU A 12 -13.18 -4.90 -1.62
CA GLU A 12 -12.61 -6.06 -2.30
C GLU A 12 -11.24 -6.46 -1.72
N GLY A 13 -10.76 -5.76 -0.68
CA GLY A 13 -9.47 -6.02 -0.06
C GLY A 13 -8.28 -5.40 -0.78
N ARG A 14 -8.50 -4.47 -1.73
CA ARG A 14 -7.41 -3.79 -2.46
C ARG A 14 -6.96 -2.53 -1.74
N ILE A 15 -5.71 -2.14 -1.94
CA ILE A 15 -5.14 -0.86 -1.46
C ILE A 15 -5.06 0.10 -2.66
N PRO A 16 -6.03 1.02 -2.84
CA PRO A 16 -5.99 1.94 -3.96
C PRO A 16 -4.84 2.93 -3.80
N ILE A 17 -4.08 3.18 -4.86
CA ILE A 17 -3.00 4.17 -4.86
C ILE A 17 -3.63 5.58 -4.89
N PRO A 18 -3.35 6.46 -3.91
CA PRO A 18 -3.84 7.83 -3.89
C PRO A 18 -3.57 8.60 -5.19
N LYS A 19 -4.56 9.39 -5.63
CA LYS A 19 -4.55 10.07 -6.94
C LYS A 19 -3.35 10.99 -7.15
N ASN A 20 -2.89 11.69 -6.10
CA ASN A 20 -1.71 12.54 -6.17
C ASN A 20 -0.45 11.72 -6.49
N MET A 21 -0.31 10.53 -5.90
CA MET A 21 0.83 9.65 -6.16
C MET A 21 0.76 9.06 -7.56
N SER A 22 -0.39 8.50 -7.95
CA SER A 22 -0.59 7.93 -9.29
C SER A 22 -0.32 8.96 -10.40
N ARG A 23 -0.73 10.22 -10.23
CA ARG A 23 -0.46 11.29 -11.20
C ARG A 23 1.03 11.65 -11.29
N GLU A 24 1.70 11.80 -10.16
CA GLU A 24 3.11 12.16 -10.11
C GLU A 24 3.99 11.10 -10.79
N VAL A 25 3.71 9.82 -10.52
CA VAL A 25 4.49 8.70 -11.09
C VAL A 25 3.92 8.18 -12.41
N LYS A 26 2.89 8.85 -12.96
CA LYS A 26 2.21 8.50 -14.22
C LYS A 26 1.84 7.01 -14.30
N LEU A 27 1.27 6.47 -13.23
CA LEU A 27 0.83 5.07 -13.19
C LEU A 27 -0.45 4.89 -14.00
N GLU A 28 -0.42 3.96 -14.94
CA GLU A 28 -1.55 3.60 -15.78
C GLU A 28 -2.10 2.20 -15.43
N PRO A 29 -3.40 1.93 -15.64
CA PRO A 29 -3.97 0.59 -15.46
C PRO A 29 -3.25 -0.45 -16.33
N GLY A 30 -2.94 -1.61 -15.74
CA GLY A 30 -2.25 -2.72 -16.43
C GLY A 30 -0.72 -2.65 -16.42
N GLN A 31 -0.15 -1.56 -15.89
CA GLN A 31 1.29 -1.43 -15.74
C GLN A 31 1.85 -2.39 -14.68
N LEU A 32 2.99 -3.01 -14.97
CA LEU A 32 3.73 -3.82 -14.01
C LEU A 32 4.42 -2.92 -12.97
N VAL A 33 4.30 -3.29 -11.69
CA VAL A 33 4.87 -2.52 -10.57
C VAL A 33 5.63 -3.44 -9.60
N GLU A 34 6.69 -2.90 -9.00
CA GLU A 34 7.38 -3.53 -7.88
C GLU A 34 6.84 -2.96 -6.56
N ILE A 35 6.59 -3.82 -5.59
CA ILE A 35 6.13 -3.43 -4.26
C ILE A 35 7.17 -3.85 -3.24
N LYS A 36 7.74 -2.87 -2.53
CA LYS A 36 8.60 -3.11 -1.37
C LYS A 36 7.80 -2.92 -0.09
N VAL A 37 7.65 -4.00 0.68
CA VAL A 37 7.03 -3.95 2.00
C VAL A 37 8.11 -3.90 3.07
N GLN A 38 8.04 -2.92 3.98
CA GLN A 38 9.00 -2.76 5.08
C GLN A 38 8.27 -2.91 6.42
N GLY A 39 8.85 -3.70 7.34
CA GLY A 39 8.34 -3.85 8.69
C GLY A 39 8.61 -2.62 9.58
N PRO A 40 7.95 -2.53 10.75
CA PRO A 40 8.28 -1.50 11.72
C PRO A 40 9.74 -1.61 12.17
N LEU A 41 10.37 -0.45 12.41
CA LEU A 41 11.75 -0.32 12.94
C LEU A 41 12.85 -0.93 12.04
N SER A 42 12.74 -0.75 10.71
CA SER A 42 13.72 -1.27 9.74
C SER A 42 13.88 -2.79 9.77
N LYS A 43 12.93 -3.52 10.36
CA LYS A 43 12.94 -4.98 10.32
C LYS A 43 12.68 -5.46 8.90
N PRO A 44 13.46 -6.42 8.38
CA PRO A 44 13.33 -6.90 7.01
C PRO A 44 12.06 -7.74 6.77
N PHE A 45 11.32 -8.08 7.83
CA PHE A 45 10.15 -8.94 7.76
C PHE A 45 8.86 -8.20 8.15
N LEU A 46 7.82 -8.44 7.35
CA LEU A 46 6.44 -8.05 7.64
C LEU A 46 5.82 -9.10 8.58
N ILE A 47 5.30 -8.68 9.73
CA ILE A 47 4.49 -9.55 10.59
C ILE A 47 3.02 -9.36 10.20
N ILE A 48 2.45 -10.34 9.50
CA ILE A 48 1.01 -10.38 9.19
C ILE A 48 0.30 -11.12 10.32
N ASN A 49 -0.40 -10.38 11.17
CA ASN A 49 -1.28 -10.97 12.19
C ASN A 49 -2.69 -11.10 11.62
N SER A 50 -3.26 -12.30 11.69
CA SER A 50 -4.70 -12.49 11.45
C SER A 50 -5.46 -11.83 12.60
N ARG A 51 -6.10 -10.69 12.36
CA ARG A 51 -7.08 -10.16 13.31
C ARG A 51 -8.35 -11.01 13.17
N LYS A 52 -8.72 -11.74 14.23
CA LYS A 52 -10.10 -12.16 14.40
C LYS A 52 -10.96 -10.89 14.37
N THR A 53 -11.94 -10.89 13.49
CA THR A 53 -12.89 -9.80 13.24
C THR A 53 -13.28 -9.12 14.55
N ALA A 54 -13.13 -7.80 14.65
CA ALA A 54 -13.71 -7.05 15.77
C ALA A 54 -15.23 -7.25 15.71
N ARG A 55 -15.80 -7.85 16.77
CA ARG A 55 -17.23 -7.89 17.01
C ARG A 55 -17.77 -6.48 17.23
#